data_AF-A0A7K4FT25-F1
#
_entry.id   AF-A0A7K4FT25-F1
#
_cell.length_a   1.000
_cell.length_b   1.000
_cell.length_c   1.000
_cell.angle_alpha   90.00
_cell.angle_beta   90.00
_cell.angle_gamma   90.00
#
_symmetry.space_group_name_H-M   'P 1'
#
loop_
_entity.id
_entity.type
_entity.pdbx_description
1 polymer ?
#
loop_
_entity_poly.entity_id
_entity_poly.type
_entity_poly.pdbx_seq_one_letter_code
_entity_poly.pdbx_strand_id
1 'polypeptide(L)' 'MNLIEEILFITGMAMMPYGIYEILKGNGTKGVKALLAGISIGLFFVELILTR' A
#
# COMPACT_ATOMS: atom_id res chain seq x y z
N MET A 1 16.69 -1.22 -11.61
CA MET A 1 15.78 -1.02 -10.47
C MET A 1 16.54 -0.24 -9.42
N ASN A 2 16.12 0.99 -9.14
CA ASN A 2 16.75 1.80 -8.11
C ASN A 2 16.34 1.30 -6.73
N LEU A 3 17.17 1.56 -5.71
CA LEU A 3 16.98 1.08 -4.33
C LEU A 3 15.61 1.47 -3.74
N ILE A 4 15.08 2.63 -4.15
CA ILE A 4 13.75 3.12 -3.74
C ILE A 4 12.62 2.31 -4.38
N GLU A 5 12.79 1.91 -5.64
CA GLU A 5 11.82 1.12 -6.41
C GLU A 5 11.66 -0.28 -5.81
N GLU A 6 12.77 -0.87 -5.36
CA GLU A 6 12.78 -2.16 -4.66
C GLU A 6 12.09 -2.09 -3.30
N ILE A 7 12.28 -1.00 -2.54
CA ILE A 7 11.58 -0.76 -1.28
C ILE A 7 10.07 -0.61 -1.53
N LEU A 8 9.66 0.19 -2.52
CA LEU A 8 8.25 0.37 -2.87
C LEU A 8 7.60 -0.96 -3.25
N PHE A 9 8.29 -1.78 -4.04
CA PHE A 9 7.83 -3.11 -4.43
C PHE A 9 7.63 -4.03 -3.23
N ILE A 10 8.61 -4.14 -2.33
CA ILE A 10 8.51 -4.95 -1.11
C ILE A 10 7.36 -4.45 -0.23
N THR A 11 7.21 -3.14 -0.09
CA THR A 11 6.16 -2.52 0.73
C THR A 11 4.76 -2.82 0.16
N GLY A 12 4.59 -2.70 -1.16
CA GLY A 12 3.35 -3.06 -1.84
C GLY A 12 3.03 -4.55 -1.70
N MET A 13 4.04 -5.41 -1.81
CA MET A 13 3.90 -6.86 -1.64
C MET A 13 3.49 -7.24 -0.21
N ALA A 14 3.99 -6.55 0.81
CA ALA A 14 3.62 -6.77 2.20
C ALA A 14 2.23 -6.21 2.56
N MET A 15 1.83 -5.10 1.94
CA MET A 15 0.52 -4.48 2.18
C MET A 15 -0.64 -5.25 1.54
N MET A 16 -0.40 -5.96 0.43
CA MET A 16 -1.42 -6.76 -0.25
C MET A 16 -2.06 -7.85 0.66
N PRO A 17 -1.30 -8.76 1.31
CA PRO A 17 -1.88 -9.74 2.22
C PRO A 17 -2.49 -9.11 3.47
N TYR A 18 -1.96 -7.98 3.95
CA TYR A 18 -2.56 -7.22 5.05
C TYR A 18 -3.95 -6.67 4.69
N GLY A 19 -4.09 -6.06 3.50
CA GLY A 19 -5.37 -5.59 2.99
C GLY A 19 -6.39 -6.72 2.81
N ILE A 20 -5.95 -7.87 2.29
CA ILE A 20 -6.80 -9.07 2.17
C ILE A 20 -7.22 -9.59 3.54
N TYR A 21 -6.30 -9.67 4.51
CA TYR A 21 -6.59 -10.08 5.88
C TYR A 21 -7.63 -9.16 6.55
N GLU A 22 -7.49 -7.85 6.41
CA GLU A 22 -8.44 -6.83 6.87
C GLU A 22 -9.84 -7.01 6.26
N ILE A 23 -9.93 -7.28 4.96
CA ILE A 23 -11.19 -7.55 4.25
C ILE A 23 -11.83 -8.85 4.76
N LEU A 24 -11.06 -9.93 4.87
CA LEU A 24 -11.52 -11.24 5.30
C LEU A 24 -11.96 -11.27 6.77
N LYS A 25 -11.28 -10.51 7.63
CA LYS A 25 -11.62 -10.43 9.06
C LYS A 25 -12.97 -9.73 9.29
N GLY A 26 -13.53 -9.05 8.28
CA GLY A 26 -14.86 -8.41 8.33
C GLY A 26 -15.00 -7.26 9.33
N ASN A 27 -13.97 -7.03 10.16
CA ASN A 27 -13.97 -6.10 11.29
C ASN A 27 -13.05 -4.89 11.05
N GLY A 28 -12.58 -4.70 9.80
CA GLY A 28 -11.84 -3.51 9.39
C GLY A 28 -12.72 -2.28 9.57
N THR A 29 -12.51 -1.56 10.66
CA THR A 29 -13.21 -0.31 10.96
C THR A 29 -12.99 0.66 9.79
N LYS A 30 -13.97 1.53 9.51
CA LYS A 30 -13.90 2.50 8.39
C LYS A 30 -12.57 3.27 8.35
N GLY A 31 -11.96 3.50 9.52
CA GLY A 31 -10.65 4.12 9.66
C GLY A 31 -9.49 3.32 9.04
N VAL A 32 -9.42 2.00 9.24
CA VAL A 32 -8.30 1.19 8.70
C VAL A 32 -8.41 1.06 7.17
N LYS A 33 -9.62 0.92 6.63
CA LYS A 33 -9.86 0.96 5.19
C LYS A 33 -9.46 2.30 4.57
N ALA A 34 -9.80 3.41 5.22
CA ALA A 34 -9.42 4.75 4.76
C ALA A 34 -7.90 4.98 4.84
N LEU A 35 -7.24 4.45 5.88
CA LEU A 35 -5.80 4.53 6.06
C LEU A 35 -5.05 3.70 5.00
N LEU A 36 -5.51 2.47 4.73
CA LEU A 36 -5.01 1.62 3.65
C LEU A 36 -5.16 2.27 2.27
N ALA A 37 -6.31 2.87 2.00
CA ALA A 37 -6.54 3.61 0.76
C ALA A 37 -5.60 4.83 0.65
N GLY A 38 -5.43 5.60 1.73
CA GLY A 38 -4.53 6.75 1.77
C GLY A 38 -3.07 6.38 1.54
N ILE A 39 -2.59 5.31 2.18
CA ILE A 39 -1.22 4.80 2.00
C ILE A 39 -1.02 4.30 0.56
N SER A 40 -2.00 3.58 0.00
CA SER A 40 -1.94 3.08 -1.38
C SER A 40 -1.87 4.22 -2.40
N ILE A 41 -2.70 5.27 -2.22
CA ILE A 41 -2.68 6.46 -3.07
C ILE A 41 -1.35 7.21 -2.93
N GLY A 42 -0.85 7.38 -1.70
CA GLY A 42 0.43 8.03 -1.45
C GLY A 42 1.61 7.31 -2.11
N LEU A 43 1.67 5.98 -1.96
CA LEU A 43 2.69 5.15 -2.60
C LEU A 43 2.63 5.25 -4.12
N PHE A 44 1.43 5.25 -4.71
CA PHE A 44 1.25 5.43 -6.16
C PHE A 44 1.81 6.77 -6.65
N PHE A 45 1.55 7.88 -5.94
CA PHE A 45 2.11 9.19 -6.31
C PHE A 45 3.63 9.26 -6.16
N VAL A 46 4.17 8.65 -5.10
CA VAL A 46 5.62 8.56 -4.89
C VAL A 46 6.26 7.80 -6.05
N GLU A 47 5.69 6.67 -6.43
CA GLU A 47 6.18 5.86 -7.56
C GLU A 47 6.07 6.60 -8.89
N LEU A 48 4.99 7.35 -9.13
CA LEU A 48 4.77 8.14 -10.35
C LEU A 48 5.79 9.29 -10.48
N ILE A 49 6.13 9.96 -9.38
CA ILE A 49 7.18 10.98 -9.34
C ILE A 49 8.56 10.37 -9.55
N LEU A 50 8.82 9.20 -8.96
CA LEU A 50 10.13 8.56 -8.99
C LEU A 50 10.42 7.82 -10.31
N THR A 51 9.39 7.40 -11.03
CA THR A 51 9.47 6.71 -12.33
C THR A 51 9.58 7.70 -13.50
N ARG A 52 9.41 9.01 -13.25
CA ARG A 52 9.71 10.07 -14.22
C ARG A 52 11.16 10.52 -14.12
#